data_AF-A0A158EP93-F1
#
_entry.id   AF-A0A158EP93-F1
#
_cell.length_a   1.000
_cell.length_b   1.000
_cell.length_c   1.000
_cell.angle_alpha   90.00
_cell.angle_beta   90.00
_cell.angle_gamma   90.00
#
_symmetry.space_group_name_H-M   'P 1'
#
loop_
_entity.id
_entity.type
_entity.pdbx_description
1 polymer ?
#
loop_
_entity_poly.entity_id
_entity_poly.type
_entity_poly.pdbx_seq_one_letter_code
_entity_poly.pdbx_strand_id
1 'polypeptide(L)'
;MSEPLNDGVGGLAPMREEENREFRSYVWGAGIALLLTALPFALLHWAGLPRLTMLIVIGVFALVQILIHFRCFLHISFAHKREDLQLILFSALLLTIMVAGTIWIMASLALRMAMPAA
;
A
#
# COMPACT_ATOMS: atom_id res chain seq x y z
N MET A 1 -34.79 34.86 36.14
CA MET A 1 -34.88 34.68 34.68
C MET A 1 -33.47 34.77 34.14
N SER A 2 -32.73 33.66 34.25
CA SER A 2 -31.34 33.55 33.80
C SER A 2 -31.38 32.97 32.39
N GLU A 3 -31.09 33.81 31.39
CA GLU A 3 -30.83 33.33 30.03
C GLU A 3 -29.69 32.29 30.09
N PRO A 4 -29.86 31.10 29.51
CA PRO A 4 -28.72 30.20 29.33
C PRO A 4 -27.82 30.83 28.28
N LEU A 5 -26.59 31.16 28.67
CA LEU A 5 -25.55 31.60 27.77
C LEU A 5 -25.33 30.52 26.73
N ASN A 6 -25.76 30.78 25.50
CA ASN A 6 -25.38 30.05 24.30
C ASN A 6 -23.90 30.35 24.02
N ASP A 7 -23.03 29.62 24.70
CA ASP A 7 -21.61 29.55 24.45
C ASP A 7 -21.40 28.79 23.13
N GLY A 8 -21.29 29.55 22.04
CA GLY A 8 -20.99 29.07 20.67
C GLY A 8 -19.70 28.26 20.50
N VAL A 9 -19.12 27.78 21.60
CA VAL A 9 -18.01 26.83 21.71
C VAL A 9 -18.47 25.38 21.43
N GLY A 10 -19.76 25.06 21.62
CA GLY A 10 -20.30 23.71 21.37
C GLY A 10 -20.30 23.25 19.91
N GLY A 11 -20.21 24.18 18.94
CA GLY A 11 -20.25 23.87 17.51
C GLY A 11 -18.90 23.56 16.85
N LEU A 12 -17.77 23.86 17.50
CA LEU A 12 -16.42 23.67 16.95
C LEU A 12 -15.71 22.41 17.47
N ALA A 13 -16.25 21.80 18.53
CA ALA A 13 -15.75 20.54 19.08
C ALA A 13 -15.88 19.33 18.13
N PRO A 14 -17.02 19.09 17.45
CA PRO A 14 -17.17 17.89 16.61
C PRO A 14 -16.30 17.94 15.34
N MET A 15 -16.05 19.14 14.78
CA MET A 15 -15.22 19.31 13.58
C MET A 15 -13.74 18.96 13.81
N ARG A 16 -13.20 19.23 15.01
CA ARG A 16 -11.77 18.98 15.32
C ARG A 16 -11.48 17.51 15.67
N GLU A 17 -12.46 16.79 16.21
CA GLU A 17 -12.28 15.37 16.58
C GLU A 17 -12.29 14.43 15.37
N GLU A 18 -13.13 14.72 14.37
CA GLU A 18 -13.21 13.94 13.13
C GLU A 18 -11.94 14.08 12.28
N GLU A 19 -11.45 15.32 12.11
CA GLU A 19 -10.21 15.62 11.38
C GLU A 19 -9.03 14.84 11.95
N ASN A 20 -8.84 14.89 13.28
CA ASN A 20 -7.73 14.24 13.96
C ASN A 20 -7.77 12.70 13.84
N ARG A 21 -8.96 12.11 13.69
CA ARG A 21 -9.15 10.66 13.56
C ARG A 21 -8.79 10.15 12.16
N GLU A 22 -9.10 10.94 11.13
CA GLU A 22 -8.68 10.66 9.74
C GLU A 22 -7.16 10.82 9.57
N PHE A 23 -6.57 11.88 10.14
CA PHE A 23 -5.11 12.08 10.15
C PHE A 23 -4.37 10.96 10.87
N ARG A 24 -4.87 10.48 12.01
CA ARG A 24 -4.23 9.40 12.77
C ARG A 24 -4.26 8.05 12.04
N SER A 25 -5.31 7.79 11.25
CA SER A 25 -5.39 6.61 10.38
C SER A 25 -4.36 6.67 9.25
N TYR A 26 -4.17 7.85 8.66
CA TYR A 26 -3.19 8.09 7.60
C TYR A 26 -1.75 7.91 8.10
N VAL A 27 -1.44 8.49 9.27
CA VAL A 27 -0.13 8.40 9.91
C VAL A 27 0.19 6.96 10.36
N TRP A 28 -0.81 6.20 10.81
CA TRP A 28 -0.62 4.79 11.17
C TRP A 28 -0.32 3.91 9.96
N GLY A 29 -1.00 4.14 8.83
CA GLY A 29 -0.70 3.46 7.56
C GLY A 29 0.72 3.78 7.07
N ALA A 30 1.10 5.06 7.12
CA ALA A 30 2.45 5.50 6.77
C ALA A 30 3.51 4.89 7.71
N GLY A 31 3.23 4.80 9.00
CA GLY A 31 4.11 4.19 10.00
C GLY A 31 4.34 2.70 9.75
N ILE A 32 3.29 1.94 9.44
CA ILE A 32 3.40 0.51 9.10
C ILE A 32 4.21 0.31 7.81
N ALA A 33 4.01 1.17 6.79
CA ALA A 33 4.77 1.11 5.56
C ALA A 33 6.27 1.38 5.79
N LEU A 34 6.60 2.40 6.57
CA LEU A 34 7.98 2.73 6.94
C LEU A 34 8.65 1.61 7.74
N LEU A 35 7.93 1.06 8.73
CA LEU A 35 8.45 -0.01 9.58
C LEU A 35 8.65 -1.30 8.79
N LEU A 36 7.71 -1.62 7.89
CA LEU A 36 7.89 -2.74 6.99
C LEU A 36 9.09 -2.50 6.06
N THR A 37 9.31 -1.29 5.53
CA THR A 37 10.48 -0.98 4.68
C THR A 37 11.82 -1.04 5.43
N ALA A 38 11.84 -0.71 6.71
CA ALA A 38 13.04 -0.74 7.53
C ALA A 38 13.46 -2.18 7.89
N LEU A 39 12.49 -3.06 8.13
CA LEU A 39 12.72 -4.48 8.44
C LEU A 39 13.59 -5.26 7.42
N PRO A 40 13.38 -5.19 6.10
CA PRO A 40 14.15 -5.91 5.09
C PRO A 40 15.52 -5.31 4.92
N PHE A 41 15.66 -3.98 5.05
CA PHE A 41 16.96 -3.33 4.99
C PHE A 41 17.82 -3.74 6.17
N ALA A 42 17.23 -3.82 7.37
CA ALA A 42 17.89 -4.39 8.54
C ALA A 42 18.25 -5.87 8.32
N LEU A 43 17.31 -6.68 7.84
CA LEU A 43 17.55 -8.11 7.58
C LEU A 43 18.66 -8.29 6.53
N LEU A 44 18.66 -7.49 5.47
CA LEU A 44 19.62 -7.52 4.37
C LEU A 44 21.03 -7.14 4.84
N HIS A 45 21.13 -6.15 5.72
CA HIS A 45 22.41 -5.67 6.24
C HIS A 45 23.08 -6.69 7.16
N TRP A 46 22.31 -7.36 8.01
CA TRP A 46 22.86 -8.31 8.99
C TRP A 46 23.08 -9.73 8.45
N ALA A 47 22.30 -10.18 7.46
CA ALA A 47 22.20 -11.61 7.21
C ALA A 47 23.38 -12.23 6.44
N GLY A 48 24.28 -11.46 5.82
CA GLY A 48 25.48 -12.00 5.15
C GLY A 48 25.18 -13.16 4.19
N LEU A 49 23.99 -13.14 3.57
CA LEU A 49 23.41 -14.31 2.91
C LEU A 49 23.99 -14.53 1.50
N PRO A 50 24.01 -15.79 1.03
CA PRO A 50 24.34 -16.11 -0.35
C PRO A 50 23.37 -15.41 -1.32
N ARG A 51 23.88 -15.02 -2.49
CA ARG A 51 23.18 -14.19 -3.50
C ARG A 51 21.77 -14.67 -3.85
N LEU A 52 21.55 -15.99 -3.91
CA LEU A 52 20.25 -16.57 -4.24
C LEU A 52 19.20 -16.30 -3.15
N THR A 53 19.56 -16.52 -1.89
CA THR A 53 18.67 -16.26 -0.74
C THR A 53 18.37 -14.77 -0.63
N MET A 54 19.37 -13.92 -0.89
CA MET A 54 19.20 -12.46 -0.93
C MET A 54 18.16 -12.02 -1.97
N LEU A 55 18.23 -12.56 -3.20
CA LEU A 55 17.27 -12.25 -4.27
C LEU A 55 15.84 -12.68 -3.91
N ILE A 56 15.67 -13.86 -3.31
CA ILE A 56 14.35 -14.35 -2.89
C ILE A 56 13.77 -13.46 -1.79
N VAL A 57 14.57 -13.13 -0.77
CA VAL A 57 14.14 -12.27 0.34
C VAL A 57 13.72 -10.89 -0.18
N ILE A 58 14.53 -10.26 -1.04
CA ILE A 58 14.19 -8.96 -1.65
C ILE A 58 12.92 -9.07 -2.50
N GLY A 59 12.78 -10.13 -3.29
CA GLY A 59 11.61 -10.35 -4.14
C GLY A 59 10.32 -10.47 -3.34
N VAL A 60 10.33 -11.27 -2.27
CA VAL A 60 9.18 -11.38 -1.34
C VAL A 60 8.88 -10.03 -0.71
N PHE A 61 9.92 -9.32 -0.26
CA PHE A 61 9.72 -8.04 0.38
C PHE A 61 9.17 -6.97 -0.56
N ALA A 62 9.64 -6.95 -1.81
CA ALA A 62 9.12 -6.06 -2.85
C ALA A 62 7.64 -6.32 -3.13
N LEU A 63 7.21 -7.59 -3.13
CA LEU A 63 5.81 -7.97 -3.28
C LEU A 63 4.94 -7.46 -2.13
N VAL A 64 5.38 -7.67 -0.88
CA VAL A 64 4.67 -7.17 0.31
C VAL A 64 4.65 -5.64 0.32
N GLN A 65 5.74 -5.00 -0.11
CA GLN A 65 5.86 -3.55 -0.21
C GLN A 65 4.83 -2.96 -1.19
N ILE A 66 4.66 -3.57 -2.37
CA ILE A 66 3.64 -3.16 -3.35
C ILE A 66 2.25 -3.25 -2.72
N LEU A 67 1.94 -4.34 -2.01
CA LEU A 67 0.64 -4.51 -1.34
C LEU A 67 0.37 -3.45 -0.28
N ILE A 68 1.36 -3.09 0.53
CA ILE A 68 1.21 -2.05 1.55
C ILE A 68 1.16 -0.65 0.94
N HIS A 69 1.97 -0.34 -0.07
CA HIS A 69 1.89 0.94 -0.77
C HIS A 69 0.54 1.10 -1.45
N PHE A 70 0.02 0.05 -2.10
CA PHE A 70 -1.36 0.03 -2.55
C PHE A 70 -2.30 0.29 -1.38
N ARG A 71 -2.22 -0.44 -0.27
CA ARG A 71 -3.13 -0.22 0.89
C ARG A 71 -3.06 1.18 1.52
N CYS A 72 -1.88 1.78 1.58
CA CYS A 72 -1.60 3.06 2.23
C CYS A 72 -1.88 4.26 1.32
N PHE A 73 -1.57 4.14 0.03
CA PHE A 73 -1.84 5.18 -0.96
C PHE A 73 -3.29 5.15 -1.41
N LEU A 74 -3.86 3.95 -1.51
CA LEU A 74 -5.26 3.67 -1.78
C LEU A 74 -6.02 3.58 -0.46
N HIS A 75 -5.79 4.57 0.39
CA HIS A 75 -6.54 4.81 1.61
C HIS A 75 -7.96 5.19 1.21
N ILE A 76 -8.77 4.18 0.86
CA ILE A 76 -10.23 4.36 0.88
C ILE A 76 -10.55 4.61 2.34
N SER A 77 -11.06 5.81 2.65
CA SER A 77 -11.76 6.00 3.91
C SER A 77 -12.90 4.96 3.89
N PHE A 78 -12.77 3.92 4.72
CA PHE A 78 -13.81 2.93 4.99
C PHE A 78 -15.07 3.58 5.63
N ALA A 79 -15.14 4.91 5.66
CA ALA A 79 -16.22 5.65 6.23
C ALA A 79 -17.48 5.66 5.35
N HIS A 80 -17.45 5.63 4.00
CA HIS A 80 -18.74 5.84 3.27
C HIS A 80 -19.01 5.27 1.87
N LYS A 81 -18.11 4.59 1.13
CA LYS A 81 -18.49 4.07 -0.22
C LYS A 81 -17.91 2.70 -0.57
N ARG A 82 -18.73 1.65 -0.46
CA ARG A 82 -18.39 0.28 -0.90
C ARG A 82 -18.15 0.18 -2.40
N GLU A 83 -18.84 1.01 -3.18
CA GLU A 83 -18.74 1.10 -4.63
C GLU A 83 -17.34 1.55 -5.08
N ASP A 84 -16.76 2.50 -4.36
CA ASP A 84 -15.45 3.08 -4.69
C ASP A 84 -14.32 2.09 -4.37
N LEU A 85 -14.46 1.36 -3.26
CA LEU A 85 -13.57 0.23 -2.93
C LEU A 85 -13.61 -0.88 -3.99
N GLN A 86 -14.78 -1.16 -4.57
CA GLN A 86 -14.94 -2.18 -5.60
C GLN A 86 -14.30 -1.76 -6.93
N LEU A 87 -14.47 -0.50 -7.36
CA LEU A 87 -13.81 0.07 -8.54
C LEU A 87 -12.29 0.03 -8.43
N ILE A 88 -11.81 0.39 -7.24
CA ILE A 88 -10.40 0.39 -6.91
C ILE A 88 -9.80 -1.03 -6.90
N LEU A 89 -10.48 -1.99 -6.26
CA LEU A 89 -10.04 -3.39 -6.24
C LEU A 89 -10.02 -3.96 -7.66
N PHE A 90 -11.03 -3.62 -8.47
CA PHE A 90 -11.10 -4.01 -9.87
C PHE A 90 -9.93 -3.43 -10.68
N SER A 91 -9.61 -2.14 -10.50
CA SER A 91 -8.46 -1.51 -11.17
C SER A 91 -7.13 -2.14 -10.76
N ALA A 92 -6.92 -2.41 -9.47
CA ALA A 92 -5.71 -3.06 -8.96
C ALA A 92 -5.57 -4.50 -9.49
N LEU A 93 -6.69 -5.24 -9.60
CA LEU A 93 -6.71 -6.56 -10.21
C LEU A 93 -6.31 -6.50 -11.69
N LEU A 94 -6.88 -5.57 -12.46
CA LEU A 94 -6.52 -5.38 -13.87
C LEU A 94 -5.04 -5.01 -14.03
N LEU A 95 -4.52 -4.11 -13.19
CA LEU A 95 -3.11 -3.74 -13.21
C LEU A 95 -2.20 -4.93 -12.91
N THR A 96 -2.57 -5.76 -11.92
CA THR A 96 -1.83 -6.96 -11.55
C THR A 96 -1.76 -7.94 -12.71
N ILE A 97 -2.89 -8.18 -13.37
CA ILE A 97 -2.96 -9.07 -14.55
C ILE A 97 -2.17 -8.49 -15.72
N MET A 98 -2.26 -7.17 -15.97
CA MET A 98 -1.46 -6.50 -17.00
C MET A 98 0.04 -6.69 -16.77
N VAL A 99 0.55 -6.37 -15.57
CA VAL A 99 1.98 -6.48 -15.26
C VAL A 99 2.45 -7.93 -15.33
N ALA A 100 1.73 -8.86 -14.69
CA ALA A 100 2.08 -10.28 -14.74
C ALA A 100 2.04 -10.83 -16.18
N GLY A 101 1.02 -10.44 -16.95
CA GLY A 101 0.88 -10.78 -18.36
C GLY A 101 2.02 -10.22 -19.20
N THR A 102 2.41 -8.96 -19.01
CA THR A 102 3.55 -8.34 -19.70
C THR A 102 4.85 -9.07 -19.39
N ILE A 103 5.12 -9.38 -18.12
CA ILE A 103 6.32 -10.13 -17.73
C ILE A 103 6.31 -11.52 -18.38
N TRP A 104 5.18 -12.23 -18.35
CA TRP A 104 5.03 -13.54 -18.97
C TRP A 104 5.27 -13.51 -20.49
N ILE A 105 4.64 -12.55 -21.18
CA ILE A 105 4.78 -12.39 -22.63
C ILE A 105 6.23 -12.06 -22.99
N MET A 106 6.85 -11.11 -22.29
CA MET A 106 8.24 -10.73 -22.53
C MET A 106 9.20 -11.89 -22.26
N ALA A 107 8.98 -12.67 -21.20
CA ALA A 107 9.78 -13.85 -20.91
C ALA A 107 9.61 -14.94 -21.98
N SER A 108 8.38 -15.21 -22.41
CA SER A 108 8.08 -16.18 -23.50
C SER A 108 8.74 -15.76 -24.81
N LEU A 109 8.64 -14.47 -25.17
CA LEU A 109 9.25 -13.92 -26.37
C LEU A 109 10.78 -13.95 -26.30
N ALA A 110 11.35 -13.59 -25.14
CA ALA A 110 12.79 -13.68 -24.90
C ALA A 110 13.29 -15.12 -25.02
N LEU A 111 12.60 -16.10 -24.44
CA LEU A 111 12.96 -17.52 -24.56
C LEU A 111 12.89 -18.02 -26.01
N ARG A 112 11.90 -17.56 -26.80
CA ARG A 112 11.74 -17.93 -28.21
C ARG A 112 12.78 -17.29 -29.12
N MET A 113 13.18 -16.05 -28.85
CA MET A 113 14.22 -15.36 -29.61
C MET A 113 15.64 -15.75 -29.19
N ALA A 114 15.83 -16.13 -27.93
CA ALA A 114 17.12 -16.59 -27.41
C ALA A 114 17.44 -18.03 -27.79
N MET A 115 16.47 -18.80 -28.29
CA MET A 115 16.70 -20.13 -28.85
C MET A 115 17.11 -19.96 -30.33
N PRO A 116 18.39 -20.13 -30.71
CA PRO A 116 18.81 -20.05 -32.11
C PRO A 116 18.18 -21.22 -32.86
N ALA A 117 17.74 -20.99 -34.10
CA ALA A 117 17.26 -22.05 -34.99
C ALA A 117 18.31 -23.17 -35.06
N ALA A 118 17.97 -24.34 -34.50
CA ALA A 118 18.67 -25.59 -34.74
C ALA A 118 18.13 -26.23 -36.02
#